data_AF-A0A293LGU7-F1
#
_entry.id   AF-A0A293LGU7-F1
#
_cell.length_a   1.000
_cell.length_b   1.000
_cell.length_c   1.000
_cell.angle_alpha   90.00
_cell.angle_beta   90.00
_cell.angle_gamma   90.00
#
_symmetry.space_group_name_H-M   'P 1'
#
loop_
_entity.id
_entity.type
_entity.pdbx_description
1 polymer ?
#
loop_
_entity_poly.entity_id
_entity_poly.type
_entity_poly.pdbx_seq_one_letter_code
_entity_poly.pdbx_strand_id
1 'polypeptide(L)'
;MSIGDFLDPVLRMGAVKWLHGAPYGTGEEASLVVTKTYDELSRQLRKLSDLPLEISSVQGISAALRSTEVFPPFKGVLSTDFGMSYTAEDKYLLPLANKAHVHRLGVPVEVIVHMEASGKWPDDFEALQRVKAAFHIALANELKRQCSLPAIIHPGYIDVLKEGFVFRLRIACHKEITLAKQQVSPDGMIKVKDTEDSLRLEYLTERLPGLSSALHGLQQQHGTFGAACRLAKRWVSAQLLYGHVPEECVELLVASLYLTPAPYAVPNSPRVAFQRFLAFVVNHDWSMQPLIIDFADKLTKERCADLQSTFINRRSTLPPMFIATPFDGSHLSPWTRHAPTGQILCRLVALAKASLQVLEKQMSCPVDADVKLIFRAPLDPYDVLIHLDEGRIPTAHQSVDCSLNVSVKPVHKLLFPVVGMDVVSRYVQTLREAYNEFALFFYDHYGGNRVAVLWKPKAFQPQPFKVSAAAGRMLNGDGKLIPNVEAILDDFGMLGKGLVKSVEARTSKWQI
;
A
#
# COMPACT_ATOMS: atom_id res chain seq x y z
N MET A 1 -10.93 22.76 -19.94
CA MET A 1 -10.96 21.38 -19.40
C MET A 1 -11.96 20.63 -20.25
N SER A 2 -11.56 19.56 -20.94
CA SER A 2 -12.56 18.72 -21.62
C SER A 2 -13.43 18.04 -20.55
N ILE A 3 -14.67 17.66 -20.89
CA ILE A 3 -15.55 16.91 -19.96
C ILE A 3 -14.89 15.57 -19.51
N GLY A 4 -13.88 15.07 -20.25
CA GLY A 4 -13.14 13.85 -19.93
C GLY A 4 -12.15 13.97 -18.75
N ASP A 5 -11.59 15.16 -18.53
CA ASP A 5 -10.41 15.35 -17.65
C ASP A 5 -10.76 15.92 -16.27
N PHE A 6 -12.04 15.89 -15.90
CA PHE A 6 -12.57 16.52 -14.68
C PHE A 6 -11.94 16.00 -13.38
N LEU A 7 -11.50 14.74 -13.36
CA LEU A 7 -10.87 14.10 -12.21
C LEU A 7 -9.33 14.13 -12.26
N ASP A 8 -8.72 14.57 -13.36
CA ASP A 8 -7.26 14.70 -13.44
C ASP A 8 -6.63 15.49 -12.29
N PRO A 9 -7.24 16.60 -11.79
CA PRO A 9 -6.64 17.39 -10.73
C PRO A 9 -6.33 16.61 -9.44
N VAL A 10 -6.99 15.46 -9.20
CA VAL A 10 -6.72 14.63 -8.01
C VAL A 10 -5.53 13.67 -8.17
N LEU A 11 -5.07 13.44 -9.40
CA LEU A 11 -3.84 12.71 -9.71
C LEU A 11 -2.66 13.65 -10.03
N ARG A 12 -2.93 14.95 -10.18
CA ARG A 12 -1.91 15.98 -10.35
C ARG A 12 -1.36 16.40 -8.99
N MET A 13 -0.05 16.60 -8.91
CA MET A 13 0.59 17.29 -7.79
C MET A 13 0.53 18.81 -8.01
N GLY A 14 -0.67 19.40 -7.91
CA GLY A 14 -0.94 20.79 -8.31
C GLY A 14 -0.21 21.86 -7.48
N ALA A 15 0.15 21.55 -6.23
CA ALA A 15 0.92 22.43 -5.36
C ALA A 15 2.44 22.39 -5.64
N VAL A 16 2.89 21.49 -6.50
CA VAL A 16 4.31 21.30 -6.83
C VAL A 16 4.67 22.09 -8.09
N LYS A 17 5.66 22.97 -7.96
CA LYS A 17 6.31 23.67 -9.07
C LYS A 17 7.35 22.76 -9.71
N TRP A 18 7.08 22.33 -10.93
CA TRP A 18 7.96 21.47 -11.73
C TRP A 18 8.97 22.29 -12.54
N LEU A 19 10.07 21.65 -12.94
CA LEU A 19 11.06 22.25 -13.82
C LEU A 19 10.44 22.58 -15.18
N HIS A 20 10.85 23.69 -15.80
CA HIS A 20 10.36 24.11 -17.11
C HIS A 20 10.54 23.00 -18.16
N GLY A 21 9.46 22.67 -18.88
CA GLY A 21 9.44 21.67 -19.95
C GLY A 21 9.19 20.23 -19.53
N ALA A 22 9.05 19.92 -18.22
CA ALA A 22 8.78 18.57 -17.74
C ALA A 22 7.71 18.55 -16.62
N PRO A 23 6.45 18.89 -16.92
CA PRO A 23 5.36 18.78 -15.94
C PRO A 23 5.08 17.32 -15.60
N TYR A 24 4.72 17.03 -14.35
CA TYR A 24 4.33 15.68 -13.93
C TYR A 24 3.02 15.19 -14.57
N GLY A 25 2.16 16.11 -14.99
CA GLY A 25 0.84 15.77 -15.52
C GLY A 25 0.04 14.95 -14.52
N THR A 26 -0.65 13.93 -15.01
CA THR A 26 -1.30 12.91 -14.19
C THR A 26 -0.34 11.78 -13.80
N GLY A 27 0.96 11.85 -14.11
CA GLY A 27 1.97 10.85 -13.72
C GLY A 27 2.14 9.66 -14.65
N GLU A 28 1.43 9.60 -15.79
CA GLU A 28 1.55 8.50 -16.76
C GLU A 28 2.95 8.42 -17.37
N GLU A 29 3.53 9.56 -17.75
CA GLU A 29 4.89 9.65 -18.26
C GLU A 29 5.91 9.21 -17.21
N ALA A 30 5.69 9.59 -15.94
CA ALA A 30 6.54 9.15 -14.83
C ALA A 30 6.50 7.63 -14.67
N SER A 31 5.32 7.01 -14.80
CA SER A 31 5.16 5.56 -14.78
C SER A 31 5.95 4.88 -15.91
N LEU A 32 5.87 5.42 -17.14
CA LEU A 32 6.61 4.89 -18.29
C LEU A 32 8.12 4.98 -18.09
N VAL A 33 8.61 6.09 -17.53
CA VAL A 33 10.03 6.27 -17.24
C VAL A 33 10.51 5.23 -16.22
N VAL A 34 9.78 5.00 -15.12
CA VAL A 34 10.13 3.99 -14.12
C VAL A 34 10.17 2.59 -14.73
N THR A 35 9.15 2.21 -15.50
CA THR A 35 9.09 0.90 -16.17
C THR A 35 10.25 0.71 -17.14
N LYS A 36 10.59 1.73 -17.94
CA LYS A 36 11.74 1.66 -18.85
C LYS A 36 13.06 1.48 -18.09
N THR A 37 13.26 2.22 -16.99
CA THR A 37 14.46 2.07 -16.16
C THR A 37 14.52 0.68 -15.51
N TYR A 38 13.37 0.11 -15.10
CA TYR A 38 13.26 -1.26 -14.62
C TYR A 38 13.63 -2.30 -15.68
N ASP A 39 13.17 -2.14 -16.92
CA ASP A 39 13.47 -3.07 -18.02
C ASP A 39 14.97 -3.08 -18.35
N GLU A 40 15.60 -1.92 -18.29
CA GLU A 40 17.06 -1.79 -18.40
C GLU A 40 17.79 -2.47 -17.23
N LEU A 41 17.36 -2.24 -15.99
CA LEU A 41 17.93 -2.90 -14.81
C LEU A 41 17.77 -4.43 -14.89
N SER A 42 16.60 -4.91 -15.31
CA SER A 42 16.31 -6.33 -15.46
C SER A 42 17.22 -6.99 -16.50
N ARG A 43 17.48 -6.29 -17.63
CA ARG A 43 18.45 -6.74 -18.63
C ARG A 43 19.89 -6.75 -18.10
N GLN A 44 20.26 -5.77 -17.27
CA GLN A 44 21.58 -5.74 -16.62
C GLN A 44 21.74 -6.90 -15.64
N LEU A 45 20.74 -7.14 -14.79
CA LEU A 45 20.71 -8.26 -13.83
C LEU A 45 20.89 -9.62 -14.52
N ARG A 46 20.13 -9.89 -15.59
CA ARG A 46 20.23 -11.16 -16.33
C ARG A 46 21.56 -11.35 -17.07
N LYS A 47 22.34 -10.28 -17.26
CA LYS A 47 23.65 -10.33 -17.91
C LYS A 47 24.81 -10.41 -16.92
N LEU A 48 24.53 -10.32 -15.62
CA LEU A 48 25.58 -10.45 -14.62
C LEU A 48 26.22 -11.83 -14.70
N SER A 49 27.54 -11.85 -14.68
CA SER A 49 28.38 -13.05 -14.59
C SER A 49 29.07 -13.11 -13.23
N ASP A 50 29.71 -14.24 -12.93
CA ASP A 50 30.48 -14.46 -11.68
C ASP A 50 29.64 -14.46 -10.38
N LEU A 51 28.32 -14.66 -10.49
CA LEU A 51 27.45 -14.94 -9.34
C LEU A 51 27.55 -16.43 -8.94
N PRO A 52 27.37 -16.78 -7.66
CA PRO A 52 27.43 -18.18 -7.22
C PRO A 52 26.31 -19.07 -7.79
N LEU A 53 25.21 -18.45 -8.22
CA LEU A 53 24.10 -19.05 -8.95
C LEU A 53 23.66 -18.04 -10.02
N GLU A 54 23.22 -18.53 -11.18
CA GLU A 54 22.69 -17.67 -12.23
C GLU A 54 21.30 -17.11 -11.87
N ILE A 55 20.95 -15.95 -12.43
CA ILE A 55 19.62 -15.35 -12.27
C ILE A 55 18.67 -15.95 -13.32
N SER A 56 17.67 -16.70 -12.85
CA SER A 56 16.67 -17.34 -13.70
C SER A 56 15.52 -16.40 -14.07
N SER A 57 15.11 -15.52 -13.15
CA SER A 57 14.02 -14.58 -13.38
C SER A 57 14.18 -13.27 -12.58
N VAL A 58 13.59 -12.21 -13.12
CA VAL A 58 13.50 -10.89 -12.49
C VAL A 58 12.08 -10.40 -12.66
N GLN A 59 11.36 -10.20 -11.56
CA GLN A 59 9.93 -9.91 -11.54
C GLN A 59 9.64 -8.68 -10.67
N GLY A 60 8.96 -7.69 -11.25
CA GLY A 60 8.53 -6.49 -10.55
C GLY A 60 7.22 -6.70 -9.80
N ILE A 61 7.15 -6.28 -8.54
CA ILE A 61 5.95 -6.47 -7.69
C ILE A 61 5.34 -5.16 -7.16
N SER A 62 5.98 -4.01 -7.38
CA SER A 62 5.41 -2.71 -7.01
C SER A 62 4.31 -2.26 -7.98
N ALA A 63 3.32 -1.55 -7.45
CA ALA A 63 2.26 -0.90 -8.23
C ALA A 63 2.80 -0.02 -9.39
N ALA A 64 3.98 0.58 -9.21
CA ALA A 64 4.62 1.41 -10.23
C ALA A 64 4.95 0.65 -11.52
N LEU A 65 5.22 -0.66 -11.44
CA LEU A 65 5.57 -1.50 -12.60
C LEU A 65 4.34 -2.09 -13.31
N ARG A 66 3.18 -2.01 -12.69
CA ARG A 66 1.87 -2.36 -13.28
C ARG A 66 0.99 -1.13 -13.54
N SER A 67 1.60 0.06 -13.55
CA SER A 67 0.96 1.37 -13.83
C SER A 67 -0.18 1.77 -12.90
N THR A 68 -0.25 1.17 -11.71
CA THR A 68 -1.31 1.44 -10.72
C THR A 68 -0.85 2.27 -9.54
N GLU A 69 0.44 2.63 -9.41
CA GLU A 69 0.93 3.51 -8.35
C GLU A 69 0.23 4.86 -8.40
N VAL A 70 -0.36 5.34 -7.30
CA VAL A 70 -1.21 6.55 -7.34
C VAL A 70 -0.40 7.77 -7.75
N PHE A 71 0.80 7.92 -7.20
CA PHE A 71 1.78 8.92 -7.64
C PHE A 71 3.08 8.20 -8.02
N PRO A 72 3.24 7.76 -9.28
CA PRO A 72 4.46 7.12 -9.74
C PRO A 72 5.70 7.96 -9.39
N PRO A 73 6.81 7.33 -8.95
CA PRO A 73 8.03 8.03 -8.64
C PRO A 73 8.52 8.89 -9.81
N PHE A 74 9.05 10.07 -9.52
CA PHE A 74 9.66 10.97 -10.50
C PHE A 74 11.15 11.20 -10.20
N LYS A 75 11.90 11.76 -11.17
CA LYS A 75 13.30 12.15 -10.97
C LYS A 75 13.37 13.55 -10.35
N GLY A 76 14.15 13.74 -9.29
CA GLY A 76 14.32 15.04 -8.64
C GLY A 76 14.29 14.99 -7.11
N VAL A 77 14.63 16.13 -6.50
CA VAL A 77 14.53 16.37 -5.06
C VAL A 77 13.43 17.41 -4.80
N LEU A 78 12.62 17.17 -3.78
CA LEU A 78 11.66 18.16 -3.30
C LEU A 78 12.36 19.23 -2.46
N SER A 79 12.03 20.48 -2.72
CA SER A 79 12.44 21.65 -1.95
C SER A 79 11.17 22.36 -1.46
N THR A 80 11.14 22.71 -0.18
CA THR A 80 10.03 23.42 0.47
C THR A 80 10.53 24.66 1.19
N ASP A 81 9.60 25.50 1.65
CA ASP A 81 9.88 26.72 2.41
C ASP A 81 10.60 26.43 3.75
N PHE A 82 10.53 25.20 4.26
CA PHE A 82 11.07 24.82 5.57
C PHE A 82 12.55 24.39 5.56
N GLY A 83 13.20 24.36 4.39
CA GLY A 83 14.64 24.11 4.23
C GLY A 83 14.99 22.92 3.32
N MET A 84 16.30 22.73 3.13
CA MET A 84 16.89 21.73 2.22
C MET A 84 17.48 20.55 2.98
N SER A 85 17.56 19.39 2.33
CA SER A 85 18.36 18.24 2.77
C SER A 85 19.87 18.54 2.71
N TYR A 86 20.68 17.77 3.44
CA TYR A 86 22.14 17.82 3.36
C TYR A 86 22.70 16.52 2.78
N THR A 87 23.90 16.61 2.21
CA THR A 87 24.64 15.44 1.71
C THR A 87 25.51 14.87 2.82
N ALA A 88 25.38 13.58 3.09
CA ALA A 88 26.23 12.84 4.03
C ALA A 88 27.09 11.81 3.27
N GLU A 89 28.38 11.74 3.62
CA GLU A 89 29.36 10.80 3.04
C GLU A 89 29.42 10.81 1.51
N ASP A 90 29.01 11.92 0.87
CA ASP A 90 28.91 12.03 -0.59
C ASP A 90 28.03 10.95 -1.26
N LYS A 91 27.18 10.28 -0.47
CA LYS A 91 26.40 9.11 -0.86
C LYS A 91 24.92 9.24 -0.51
N TYR A 92 24.60 9.92 0.58
CA TYR A 92 23.24 10.02 1.12
C TYR A 92 22.71 11.45 1.06
N LEU A 93 21.42 11.60 0.80
CA LEU A 93 20.68 12.83 0.91
C LEU A 93 19.72 12.74 2.10
N LEU A 94 20.06 13.41 3.20
CA LEU A 94 19.37 13.27 4.48
C LEU A 94 18.59 14.54 4.85
N PRO A 95 17.42 14.41 5.51
CA PRO A 95 16.72 15.55 6.08
C PRO A 95 17.57 16.17 7.20
N LEU A 96 17.53 17.48 7.34
CA LEU A 96 18.15 18.16 8.48
C LEU A 96 17.43 17.74 9.78
N ALA A 97 18.21 17.57 10.86
CA ALA A 97 17.63 17.30 12.16
C ALA A 97 16.97 18.57 12.74
N ASN A 98 15.86 18.38 13.48
CA ASN A 98 15.23 19.42 14.30
C ASN A 98 14.66 20.66 13.59
N LYS A 99 14.46 20.65 12.27
CA LYS A 99 13.52 21.60 11.64
C LYS A 99 12.40 20.86 10.91
N ALA A 100 11.33 21.58 10.58
CA ALA A 100 10.29 21.04 9.72
C ALA A 100 10.88 20.81 8.33
N HIS A 101 10.69 19.63 7.75
CA HIS A 101 11.20 19.31 6.43
C HIS A 101 10.28 18.29 5.77
N VAL A 102 9.68 18.67 4.64
CA VAL A 102 9.06 17.68 3.75
C VAL A 102 10.14 17.14 2.85
N HIS A 103 10.75 16.03 3.28
CA HIS A 103 11.67 15.30 2.43
C HIS A 103 10.87 14.40 1.48
N ARG A 104 11.40 14.19 0.28
CA ARG A 104 10.82 13.22 -0.65
C ARG A 104 10.96 11.83 -0.03
N LEU A 105 9.84 11.14 0.17
CA LEU A 105 9.84 9.72 0.46
C LEU A 105 10.41 8.97 -0.75
N GLY A 106 11.59 8.36 -0.60
CA GLY A 106 12.12 7.43 -1.59
C GLY A 106 11.35 6.12 -1.52
N VAL A 107 10.20 6.03 -2.21
CA VAL A 107 9.45 4.77 -2.30
C VAL A 107 10.26 3.80 -3.17
N PRO A 108 10.73 2.67 -2.62
CA PRO A 108 11.48 1.70 -3.40
C PRO A 108 10.56 0.95 -4.36
N VAL A 109 11.05 0.69 -5.57
CA VAL A 109 10.41 -0.21 -6.53
C VAL A 109 10.90 -1.64 -6.22
N GLU A 110 10.04 -2.44 -5.63
CA GLU A 110 10.34 -3.81 -5.18
C GLU A 110 10.40 -4.78 -6.37
N VAL A 111 11.47 -5.56 -6.41
CA VAL A 111 11.82 -6.51 -7.47
C VAL A 111 12.25 -7.83 -6.84
N ILE A 112 11.61 -8.90 -7.27
CA ILE A 112 11.94 -10.26 -6.87
C ILE A 112 12.91 -10.86 -7.89
N VAL A 113 14.03 -11.38 -7.41
CA VAL A 113 15.06 -12.05 -8.20
C VAL A 113 15.01 -13.53 -7.87
N HIS A 114 14.82 -14.38 -8.87
CA HIS A 114 14.95 -15.82 -8.72
C HIS A 114 16.33 -16.25 -9.21
N MET A 115 16.98 -17.07 -8.41
CA MET A 115 18.20 -17.77 -8.81
C MET A 115 17.83 -19.06 -9.54
N GLU A 116 18.77 -19.69 -10.23
CA GLU A 116 18.60 -21.05 -10.72
C GLU A 116 18.35 -22.04 -9.56
N ALA A 117 17.73 -23.18 -9.88
CA ALA A 117 17.43 -24.20 -8.89
C ALA A 117 18.72 -24.78 -8.30
N SER A 118 18.81 -24.85 -6.97
CA SER A 118 19.96 -25.41 -6.27
C SER A 118 19.50 -26.24 -5.08
N GLY A 119 20.05 -27.45 -4.92
CA GLY A 119 19.84 -28.28 -3.74
C GLY A 119 20.70 -27.89 -2.54
N LYS A 120 21.62 -26.92 -2.71
CA LYS A 120 22.64 -26.54 -1.70
C LYS A 120 22.14 -25.52 -0.69
N TRP A 121 20.89 -25.08 -0.75
CA TRP A 121 20.31 -24.19 0.24
C TRP A 121 20.25 -24.89 1.61
N PRO A 122 20.60 -24.22 2.73
CA PRO A 122 20.52 -24.81 4.06
C PRO A 122 19.14 -25.34 4.42
N ASP A 123 19.09 -26.36 5.28
CA ASP A 123 17.85 -26.91 5.88
C ASP A 123 17.44 -26.19 7.18
N ASP A 124 18.24 -25.23 7.63
CA ASP A 124 17.92 -24.37 8.77
C ASP A 124 17.49 -22.97 8.27
N PHE A 125 16.44 -22.42 8.88
CA PHE A 125 15.86 -21.15 8.45
C PHE A 125 16.83 -19.97 8.63
N GLU A 126 17.52 -19.87 9.78
CA GLU A 126 18.46 -18.78 10.01
C GLU A 126 19.68 -18.90 9.10
N ALA A 127 20.25 -20.10 8.97
CA ALA A 127 21.35 -20.36 8.05
C ALA A 127 20.98 -19.99 6.61
N LEU A 128 19.77 -20.32 6.16
CA LEU A 128 19.27 -19.92 4.84
C LEU A 128 19.23 -18.40 4.70
N GLN A 129 18.73 -17.66 5.71
CA GLN A 129 18.75 -16.18 5.70
C GLN A 129 20.18 -15.63 5.59
N ARG A 130 21.15 -16.22 6.30
CA ARG A 130 22.56 -15.80 6.22
C ARG A 130 23.16 -16.06 4.85
N VAL A 131 22.84 -17.20 4.23
CA VAL A 131 23.27 -17.50 2.86
C VAL A 131 22.63 -16.52 1.87
N LYS A 132 21.34 -16.19 2.00
CA LYS A 132 20.70 -15.14 1.19
C LYS A 132 21.39 -13.78 1.35
N ALA A 133 21.77 -13.40 2.57
CA ALA A 133 22.53 -12.17 2.81
C ALA A 133 23.90 -12.19 2.12
N ALA A 134 24.59 -13.34 2.07
CA ALA A 134 25.82 -13.49 1.32
C ALA A 134 25.61 -13.33 -0.21
N PHE A 135 24.51 -13.88 -0.75
CA PHE A 135 24.13 -13.61 -2.14
C PHE A 135 23.80 -12.13 -2.37
N HIS A 136 23.17 -11.44 -1.42
CA HIS A 136 22.93 -10.00 -1.54
C HIS A 136 24.25 -9.20 -1.65
N ILE A 137 25.28 -9.60 -0.89
CA ILE A 137 26.63 -9.01 -1.00
C ILE A 137 27.24 -9.27 -2.37
N ALA A 138 27.23 -10.52 -2.84
CA ALA A 138 27.78 -10.90 -4.15
C ALA A 138 27.09 -10.13 -5.29
N LEU A 139 25.75 -10.07 -5.27
CA LEU A 139 24.96 -9.36 -6.27
C LEU A 139 25.24 -7.85 -6.27
N ALA A 140 25.34 -7.22 -5.10
CA ALA A 140 25.65 -5.79 -5.00
C ALA A 140 27.07 -5.47 -5.50
N ASN A 141 28.05 -6.32 -5.19
CA ASN A 141 29.42 -6.17 -5.71
C ASN A 141 29.44 -6.26 -7.24
N GLU A 142 28.66 -7.18 -7.81
CA GLU A 142 28.62 -7.37 -9.25
C GLU A 142 27.89 -6.25 -9.99
N LEU A 143 26.78 -5.77 -9.44
CA LEU A 143 26.10 -4.56 -9.94
C LEU A 143 27.03 -3.34 -9.94
N LYS A 144 27.89 -3.21 -8.91
CA LYS A 144 28.89 -2.15 -8.86
C LYS A 144 29.99 -2.35 -9.91
N ARG A 145 30.52 -3.57 -10.05
CA ARG A 145 31.65 -3.89 -10.92
C ARG A 145 31.29 -3.88 -12.41
N GLN A 146 30.24 -4.61 -12.81
CA GLN A 146 29.85 -4.75 -14.22
C GLN A 146 28.92 -3.64 -14.70
N CYS A 147 28.11 -3.04 -13.82
CA CYS A 147 27.08 -2.07 -14.23
C CYS A 147 27.29 -0.65 -13.69
N SER A 148 28.31 -0.41 -12.83
CA SER A 148 28.55 0.87 -12.17
C SER A 148 27.33 1.41 -11.39
N LEU A 149 26.50 0.51 -10.87
CA LEU A 149 25.29 0.88 -10.13
C LEU A 149 25.59 0.95 -8.63
N PRO A 150 25.33 2.10 -7.97
CA PRO A 150 25.40 2.20 -6.52
C PRO A 150 24.37 1.29 -5.85
N ALA A 151 24.79 0.57 -4.81
CA ALA A 151 23.94 -0.30 -4.03
C ALA A 151 24.16 -0.14 -2.51
N ILE A 152 23.11 -0.36 -1.73
CA ILE A 152 23.14 -0.50 -0.28
C ILE A 152 22.64 -1.89 0.07
N ILE A 153 23.41 -2.64 0.85
CA ILE A 153 23.12 -4.03 1.19
C ILE A 153 22.45 -4.07 2.56
N HIS A 154 21.34 -4.81 2.65
CA HIS A 154 20.69 -5.19 3.90
C HIS A 154 20.60 -6.72 3.98
N PRO A 155 20.42 -7.31 5.18
CA PRO A 155 20.32 -8.76 5.31
C PRO A 155 19.25 -9.39 4.41
N GLY A 156 18.09 -8.74 4.30
CA GLY A 156 16.94 -9.27 3.54
C GLY A 156 16.72 -8.69 2.14
N TYR A 157 17.54 -7.73 1.67
CA TYR A 157 17.38 -7.07 0.36
C TYR A 157 18.58 -6.20 -0.01
N ILE A 158 18.61 -5.71 -1.26
CA ILE A 158 19.56 -4.70 -1.77
C ILE A 158 18.79 -3.50 -2.31
N ASP A 159 19.15 -2.29 -1.93
CA ASP A 159 18.64 -1.07 -2.55
C ASP A 159 19.63 -0.57 -3.62
N VAL A 160 19.20 -0.53 -4.88
CA VAL A 160 20.00 -0.16 -6.05
C VAL A 160 19.51 1.18 -6.60
N LEU A 161 20.40 2.17 -6.71
CA LEU A 161 20.08 3.48 -7.28
C LEU A 161 20.38 3.51 -8.77
N LYS A 162 19.34 3.63 -9.61
CA LYS A 162 19.48 3.75 -11.06
C LYS A 162 18.64 4.92 -11.57
N GLU A 163 19.29 5.87 -12.23
CA GLU A 163 18.68 7.06 -12.82
C GLU A 163 17.74 7.87 -11.89
N GLY A 164 18.01 7.88 -10.58
CA GLY A 164 17.21 8.60 -9.59
C GLY A 164 16.03 7.80 -9.01
N PHE A 165 15.90 6.53 -9.38
CA PHE A 165 14.98 5.57 -8.76
C PHE A 165 15.73 4.57 -7.90
N VAL A 166 15.11 4.15 -6.80
CA VAL A 166 15.64 3.11 -5.93
C VAL A 166 14.86 1.82 -6.21
N PHE A 167 15.57 0.79 -6.64
CA PHE A 167 15.03 -0.55 -6.83
C PHE A 167 15.45 -1.43 -5.67
N ARG A 168 14.49 -2.03 -4.99
CA ARG A 168 14.74 -2.96 -3.90
C ARG A 168 14.70 -4.39 -4.42
N LEU A 169 15.86 -5.02 -4.47
CA LEU A 169 16.02 -6.39 -4.95
C LEU A 169 15.91 -7.36 -3.78
N ARG A 170 15.05 -8.37 -3.89
CA ARG A 170 14.92 -9.48 -2.94
C ARG A 170 15.14 -10.80 -3.65
N ILE A 171 16.02 -11.62 -3.11
CA ILE A 171 16.21 -12.98 -3.61
C ILE A 171 15.06 -13.85 -3.07
N ALA A 172 14.33 -14.52 -3.96
CA ALA A 172 13.36 -15.52 -3.57
C ALA A 172 14.02 -16.89 -3.45
N CYS A 173 13.56 -17.68 -2.48
CA CYS A 173 13.95 -19.08 -2.32
C CYS A 173 12.72 -19.88 -1.91
N HIS A 174 12.26 -20.82 -2.75
CA HIS A 174 11.07 -21.62 -2.43
C HIS A 174 11.24 -22.45 -1.14
N LYS A 175 12.45 -22.94 -0.86
CA LYS A 175 12.78 -23.67 0.37
C LYS A 175 12.53 -22.84 1.64
N GLU A 176 12.72 -21.53 1.56
CA GLU A 176 12.46 -20.58 2.65
C GLU A 176 10.99 -20.60 3.10
N ILE A 177 10.05 -20.71 2.15
CA ILE A 177 8.62 -20.80 2.43
C ILE A 177 8.34 -22.09 3.22
N THR A 178 8.88 -23.22 2.77
CA THR A 178 8.70 -24.52 3.43
C THR A 178 9.29 -24.52 4.83
N LEU A 179 10.48 -23.97 5.03
CA LEU A 179 11.12 -23.86 6.35
C LEU A 179 10.33 -22.91 7.27
N ALA A 180 9.80 -21.80 6.75
CA ALA A 180 8.97 -20.88 7.52
C ALA A 180 7.65 -21.51 8.01
N LYS A 181 7.20 -22.61 7.40
CA LYS A 181 6.03 -23.39 7.87
C LYS A 181 6.38 -24.36 8.99
N GLN A 182 7.65 -24.64 9.25
CA GLN A 182 8.05 -25.61 10.27
C GLN A 182 8.00 -24.97 11.67
N GLN A 183 7.25 -25.58 12.58
CA GLN A 183 7.20 -25.23 13.99
C GLN A 183 7.62 -26.43 14.83
N VAL A 184 8.68 -26.26 15.63
CA VAL A 184 9.15 -27.29 16.55
C VAL A 184 8.35 -27.17 17.85
N SER A 185 7.58 -28.20 18.18
CA SER A 185 6.87 -28.30 19.46
C SER A 185 7.89 -28.57 20.60
N PRO A 186 7.55 -28.28 21.88
CA PRO A 186 8.48 -28.46 23.01
C PRO A 186 9.02 -29.89 23.20
N ASP A 187 8.32 -30.87 22.64
CA ASP A 187 8.67 -32.30 22.59
C ASP A 187 9.59 -32.67 21.41
N GLY A 188 9.97 -31.70 20.58
CA GLY A 188 10.80 -31.90 19.38
C GLY A 188 10.03 -32.28 18.12
N MET A 189 8.70 -32.38 18.15
CA MET A 189 7.91 -32.69 16.94
C MET A 189 7.82 -31.48 16.01
N ILE A 190 8.16 -31.67 14.74
CA ILE A 190 7.99 -30.66 13.69
C ILE A 190 6.56 -30.70 13.17
N LYS A 191 5.82 -29.60 13.36
CA LYS A 191 4.49 -29.37 12.77
C LYS A 191 4.64 -28.42 11.60
N VAL A 192 4.08 -28.79 10.45
CA VAL A 192 4.03 -27.92 9.26
C VAL A 192 2.71 -27.17 9.28
N LYS A 193 2.78 -25.85 9.47
CA LYS A 193 1.61 -24.97 9.50
C LYS A 193 1.99 -23.60 8.94
N ASP A 194 1.07 -22.98 8.21
CA ASP A 194 1.27 -21.60 7.76
C ASP A 194 1.49 -20.66 8.95
N THR A 195 2.59 -19.91 8.88
CA THR A 195 2.96 -18.81 9.77
C THR A 195 2.76 -17.48 9.06
N GLU A 196 2.77 -16.36 9.78
CA GLU A 196 2.70 -15.05 9.12
C GLU A 196 3.87 -14.83 8.15
N ASP A 197 5.07 -15.28 8.53
CA ASP A 197 6.26 -15.19 7.68
C ASP A 197 6.13 -16.07 6.42
N SER A 198 5.64 -17.31 6.54
CA SER A 198 5.45 -18.17 5.37
C SER A 198 4.41 -17.60 4.41
N LEU A 199 3.30 -17.08 4.95
CA LEU A 199 2.24 -16.45 4.14
C LEU A 199 2.73 -15.17 3.45
N ARG A 200 3.57 -14.39 4.12
CA ARG A 200 4.19 -13.18 3.56
C ARG A 200 5.17 -13.52 2.45
N LEU A 201 6.02 -14.53 2.64
CA LEU A 201 6.95 -14.99 1.61
C LEU A 201 6.18 -15.49 0.38
N GLU A 202 5.21 -16.39 0.56
CA GLU A 202 4.34 -16.89 -0.52
C GLU A 202 3.59 -15.75 -1.24
N TYR A 203 3.11 -14.75 -0.51
CA TYR A 203 2.50 -13.55 -1.10
C TYR A 203 3.50 -12.80 -2.00
N LEU A 204 4.69 -12.47 -1.49
CA LEU A 204 5.66 -11.63 -2.18
C LEU A 204 6.34 -12.34 -3.36
N THR A 205 6.64 -13.64 -3.23
CA THR A 205 7.50 -14.34 -4.20
C THR A 205 6.73 -15.25 -5.16
N GLU A 206 5.49 -15.61 -4.87
CA GLU A 206 4.71 -16.53 -5.73
C GLU A 206 3.44 -15.86 -6.28
N ARG A 207 2.61 -15.26 -5.41
CA ARG A 207 1.29 -14.73 -5.81
C ARG A 207 1.35 -13.35 -6.45
N LEU A 208 1.96 -12.38 -5.78
CA LEU A 208 2.02 -10.98 -6.24
C LEU A 208 2.77 -10.79 -7.57
N PRO A 209 3.84 -11.55 -7.91
CA PRO A 209 4.44 -11.48 -9.24
C PRO A 209 3.48 -11.87 -10.38
N GLY A 210 2.67 -12.91 -10.16
CA GLY A 210 1.65 -13.37 -11.11
C GLY A 210 0.58 -12.31 -11.34
N LEU A 211 0.01 -11.77 -10.25
CA LEU A 211 -0.95 -10.68 -10.33
C LEU A 211 -0.35 -9.42 -11.00
N SER A 212 0.86 -9.03 -10.61
CA SER A 212 1.51 -7.83 -11.16
C SER A 212 1.72 -7.92 -12.66
N SER A 213 2.16 -9.08 -13.14
CA SER A 213 2.31 -9.34 -14.58
C SER A 213 0.98 -9.28 -15.33
N ALA A 214 -0.09 -9.84 -14.73
CA ALA A 214 -1.42 -9.85 -15.34
C ALA A 214 -2.03 -8.44 -15.43
N LEU A 215 -1.92 -7.65 -14.36
CA LEU A 215 -2.38 -6.26 -14.33
C LEU A 215 -1.56 -5.36 -15.28
N HIS A 216 -0.25 -5.58 -15.37
CA HIS A 216 0.58 -4.91 -16.37
C HIS A 216 0.12 -5.26 -17.80
N GLY A 217 -0.16 -6.54 -18.08
CA GLY A 217 -0.72 -6.96 -19.36
C GLY A 217 -2.05 -6.29 -19.68
N LEU A 218 -2.93 -6.14 -18.68
CA LEU A 218 -4.21 -5.45 -18.82
C LEU A 218 -4.03 -3.96 -19.15
N GLN A 219 -3.04 -3.28 -18.56
CA GLN A 219 -2.68 -1.91 -18.94
C GLN A 219 -2.22 -1.81 -20.40
N GLN A 220 -1.44 -2.78 -20.90
CA GLN A 220 -1.01 -2.77 -22.31
C GLN A 220 -2.18 -2.95 -23.27
N GLN A 221 -3.20 -3.72 -22.87
CA GLN A 221 -4.42 -3.91 -23.65
C GLN A 221 -5.36 -2.70 -23.57
N HIS A 222 -5.40 -2.03 -22.42
CA HIS A 222 -6.32 -0.94 -22.12
C HIS A 222 -5.60 0.23 -21.46
N GLY A 223 -5.21 1.24 -22.26
CA GLY A 223 -4.41 2.37 -21.79
C GLY A 223 -5.02 3.18 -20.63
N THR A 224 -6.34 3.08 -20.39
CA THR A 224 -7.05 3.80 -19.32
C THR A 224 -7.06 3.07 -17.97
N PHE A 225 -6.68 1.79 -17.94
CA PHE A 225 -6.78 0.92 -16.76
C PHE A 225 -5.97 1.45 -15.56
N GLY A 226 -4.71 1.81 -15.78
CA GLY A 226 -3.79 2.27 -14.76
C GLY A 226 -4.29 3.55 -14.09
N ALA A 227 -4.66 4.56 -14.89
CA ALA A 227 -5.26 5.78 -14.38
C ALA A 227 -6.58 5.53 -13.62
N ALA A 228 -7.40 4.58 -14.05
CA ALA A 228 -8.61 4.17 -13.32
C ALA A 228 -8.30 3.56 -11.95
N CYS A 229 -7.33 2.64 -11.87
CA CYS A 229 -6.86 2.08 -10.60
C CYS A 229 -6.33 3.18 -9.67
N ARG A 230 -5.57 4.13 -10.23
CA ARG A 230 -4.99 5.24 -9.46
C ARG A 230 -6.06 6.14 -8.87
N LEU A 231 -7.11 6.48 -9.64
CA LEU A 231 -8.28 7.20 -9.12
C LEU A 231 -8.99 6.43 -8.01
N ALA A 232 -9.25 5.13 -8.22
CA ALA A 232 -9.93 4.29 -7.24
C ALA A 232 -9.13 4.18 -5.94
N LYS A 233 -7.82 3.90 -6.01
CA LYS A 233 -6.95 3.82 -4.83
C LYS A 233 -6.81 5.16 -4.12
N ARG A 234 -6.65 6.24 -4.90
CA ARG A 234 -6.63 7.59 -4.34
C ARG A 234 -7.90 7.89 -3.56
N TRP A 235 -9.06 7.55 -4.13
CA TRP A 235 -10.36 7.76 -3.48
C TRP A 235 -10.48 6.94 -2.19
N VAL A 236 -10.15 5.64 -2.21
CA VAL A 236 -10.17 4.78 -1.02
C VAL A 236 -9.29 5.34 0.10
N SER A 237 -8.07 5.77 -0.23
CA SER A 237 -7.16 6.38 0.74
C SER A 237 -7.68 7.72 1.26
N ALA A 238 -8.18 8.60 0.38
CA ALA A 238 -8.74 9.90 0.75
C ALA A 238 -10.02 9.78 1.61
N GLN A 239 -10.71 8.64 1.52
CA GLN A 239 -11.80 8.23 2.40
C GLN A 239 -11.33 7.64 3.76
N LEU A 240 -10.02 7.73 4.05
CA LEU A 240 -9.32 7.24 5.24
C LEU A 240 -9.29 5.71 5.39
N LEU A 241 -9.50 4.98 4.29
CA LEU A 241 -9.59 3.51 4.31
C LEU A 241 -8.27 2.81 3.92
N TYR A 242 -7.15 3.54 3.84
CA TYR A 242 -5.84 2.95 3.56
C TYR A 242 -5.44 1.93 4.66
N GLY A 243 -5.01 0.75 4.22
CA GLY A 243 -4.70 -0.40 5.09
C GLY A 243 -5.93 -1.14 5.62
N HIS A 244 -7.14 -0.63 5.40
CA HIS A 244 -8.41 -1.34 5.67
C HIS A 244 -9.01 -1.94 4.41
N VAL A 245 -8.59 -1.46 3.24
CA VAL A 245 -8.88 -2.03 1.91
C VAL A 245 -7.53 -2.21 1.21
N PRO A 246 -7.08 -3.44 0.95
CA PRO A 246 -5.79 -3.69 0.28
C PRO A 246 -5.73 -3.07 -1.13
N GLU A 247 -4.55 -2.64 -1.58
CA GLU A 247 -4.41 -2.04 -2.90
C GLU A 247 -4.72 -3.03 -4.02
N GLU A 248 -4.24 -4.27 -3.90
CA GLU A 248 -4.52 -5.34 -4.86
C GLU A 248 -6.02 -5.63 -4.94
N CYS A 249 -6.75 -5.50 -3.83
CA CYS A 249 -8.20 -5.61 -3.82
C CYS A 249 -8.83 -4.52 -4.71
N VAL A 250 -8.41 -3.27 -4.58
CA VAL A 250 -8.91 -2.16 -5.43
C VAL A 250 -8.54 -2.39 -6.90
N GLU A 251 -7.32 -2.84 -7.17
CA GLU A 251 -6.85 -3.14 -8.53
C GLU A 251 -7.67 -4.26 -9.19
N LEU A 252 -7.99 -5.32 -8.44
CA LEU A 252 -8.86 -6.42 -8.89
C LEU A 252 -10.30 -5.96 -9.15
N LEU A 253 -10.87 -5.12 -8.29
CA LEU A 253 -12.20 -4.53 -8.51
C LEU A 253 -12.26 -3.67 -9.77
N VAL A 254 -11.19 -2.95 -10.09
CA VAL A 254 -11.12 -2.19 -11.34
C VAL A 254 -10.88 -3.12 -12.52
N ALA A 255 -10.02 -4.14 -12.38
CA ALA A 255 -9.74 -5.11 -13.44
C ALA A 255 -10.99 -5.85 -13.92
N SER A 256 -11.91 -6.20 -13.02
CA SER A 256 -13.19 -6.84 -13.38
C SER A 256 -14.02 -6.00 -14.35
N LEU A 257 -13.94 -4.66 -14.27
CA LEU A 257 -14.66 -3.76 -15.18
C LEU A 257 -14.15 -3.82 -16.63
N TYR A 258 -12.89 -4.24 -16.82
CA TYR A 258 -12.26 -4.39 -18.13
C TYR A 258 -12.39 -5.81 -18.67
N LEU A 259 -12.23 -6.80 -17.79
CA LEU A 259 -12.31 -8.23 -18.14
C LEU A 259 -13.76 -8.70 -18.34
N THR A 260 -14.70 -8.14 -17.60
CA THR A 260 -16.12 -8.51 -17.64
C THR A 260 -16.99 -7.26 -17.72
N PRO A 261 -16.93 -6.51 -18.83
CA PRO A 261 -17.51 -5.16 -18.91
C PRO A 261 -19.05 -5.14 -18.95
N ALA A 262 -19.68 -6.28 -19.25
CA ALA A 262 -21.13 -6.40 -19.37
C ALA A 262 -21.86 -5.91 -18.10
N PRO A 263 -22.99 -5.21 -18.23
CA PRO A 263 -23.76 -4.93 -19.46
C PRO A 263 -23.22 -3.74 -20.30
N TYR A 264 -22.10 -3.13 -19.90
CA TYR A 264 -21.52 -1.99 -20.60
C TYR A 264 -20.39 -2.44 -21.57
N ALA A 265 -19.88 -1.49 -22.37
CA ALA A 265 -18.63 -1.67 -23.12
C ALA A 265 -17.40 -1.44 -22.22
N VAL A 266 -16.22 -1.94 -22.59
CA VAL A 266 -14.97 -1.70 -21.83
C VAL A 266 -14.76 -0.19 -21.57
N PRO A 267 -14.41 0.24 -20.35
CA PRO A 267 -14.19 1.65 -20.05
C PRO A 267 -13.12 2.29 -20.94
N ASN A 268 -13.47 3.37 -21.63
CA ASN A 268 -12.58 4.10 -22.55
C ASN A 268 -12.06 5.43 -21.97
N SER A 269 -12.32 5.71 -20.69
CA SER A 269 -11.72 6.81 -19.94
C SER A 269 -11.57 6.46 -18.46
N PRO A 270 -10.54 7.00 -17.77
CA PRO A 270 -10.34 6.76 -16.34
C PRO A 270 -11.54 7.20 -15.49
N ARG A 271 -12.21 8.29 -15.89
CA ARG A 271 -13.42 8.79 -15.24
C ARG A 271 -14.57 7.78 -15.29
N VAL A 272 -14.88 7.24 -16.47
CA VAL A 272 -15.97 6.26 -16.63
C VAL A 272 -15.66 5.00 -15.83
N ALA A 273 -14.40 4.53 -15.88
CA ALA A 273 -13.96 3.39 -15.09
C ALA A 273 -14.11 3.64 -13.58
N PHE A 274 -13.71 4.82 -13.09
CA PHE A 274 -13.86 5.20 -11.68
C PHE A 274 -15.33 5.28 -11.23
N GLN A 275 -16.21 5.90 -12.03
CA GLN A 275 -17.64 5.94 -11.72
C GLN A 275 -18.24 4.52 -11.69
N ARG A 276 -17.84 3.65 -12.63
CA ARG A 276 -18.27 2.25 -12.64
C ARG A 276 -17.70 1.45 -11.49
N PHE A 277 -16.49 1.74 -11.03
CA PHE A 277 -15.93 1.17 -9.82
C PHE A 277 -16.81 1.49 -8.61
N LEU A 278 -17.18 2.76 -8.42
CA LEU A 278 -18.08 3.15 -7.32
C LEU A 278 -19.45 2.44 -7.45
N ALA A 279 -20.02 2.39 -8.66
CA ALA A 279 -21.29 1.70 -8.90
C ALA A 279 -21.19 0.20 -8.64
N PHE A 280 -20.09 -0.44 -9.04
CA PHE A 280 -19.83 -1.86 -8.80
C PHE A 280 -19.75 -2.16 -7.31
N VAL A 281 -19.02 -1.34 -6.55
CA VAL A 281 -18.93 -1.48 -5.09
C VAL A 281 -20.31 -1.42 -4.43
N VAL A 282 -21.19 -0.53 -4.91
CA VAL A 282 -22.54 -0.34 -4.35
C VAL A 282 -23.51 -1.46 -4.75
N ASN A 283 -23.44 -1.93 -6.00
CA ASN A 283 -24.46 -2.80 -6.59
C ASN A 283 -24.12 -4.29 -6.51
N HIS A 284 -22.85 -4.67 -6.28
CA HIS A 284 -22.47 -6.07 -6.14
C HIS A 284 -23.00 -6.64 -4.82
N ASP A 285 -23.72 -7.76 -4.88
CA ASP A 285 -24.19 -8.46 -3.70
C ASP A 285 -23.06 -9.29 -3.06
N TRP A 286 -22.26 -8.61 -2.23
CA TRP A 286 -21.15 -9.22 -1.49
C TRP A 286 -21.57 -10.39 -0.59
N SER A 287 -22.85 -10.48 -0.21
CA SER A 287 -23.33 -11.55 0.65
C SER A 287 -23.63 -12.83 -0.13
N MET A 288 -24.14 -12.69 -1.35
CA MET A 288 -24.66 -13.80 -2.16
C MET A 288 -23.80 -14.18 -3.37
N GLN A 289 -22.88 -13.32 -3.82
CA GLN A 289 -22.11 -13.54 -5.05
C GLN A 289 -20.59 -13.39 -4.81
N PRO A 290 -19.77 -14.41 -5.13
CA PRO A 290 -18.32 -14.25 -5.17
C PRO A 290 -17.91 -13.41 -6.39
N LEU A 291 -16.80 -12.68 -6.28
CA LEU A 291 -16.17 -12.05 -7.43
C LEU A 291 -15.05 -12.97 -7.95
N ILE A 292 -15.29 -13.64 -9.08
CA ILE A 292 -14.31 -14.50 -9.74
C ILE A 292 -13.74 -13.73 -10.92
N ILE A 293 -12.43 -13.48 -10.91
CA ILE A 293 -11.74 -12.69 -11.94
C ILE A 293 -10.79 -13.62 -12.68
N ASP A 294 -11.15 -13.93 -13.92
CA ASP A 294 -10.29 -14.76 -14.77
C ASP A 294 -9.37 -13.89 -15.63
N PHE A 295 -8.07 -14.09 -15.47
CA PHE A 295 -7.05 -13.42 -16.26
C PHE A 295 -6.57 -14.36 -17.35
N ALA A 296 -6.86 -14.01 -18.61
CA ALA A 296 -6.44 -14.75 -19.80
C ALA A 296 -6.93 -16.20 -19.83
N ASP A 297 -8.21 -16.42 -19.47
CA ASP A 297 -8.91 -17.72 -19.53
C ASP A 297 -8.15 -18.86 -18.81
N LYS A 298 -7.54 -18.53 -17.66
CA LYS A 298 -6.76 -19.48 -16.86
C LYS A 298 -7.62 -20.27 -15.87
N LEU A 299 -8.84 -19.83 -15.57
CA LEU A 299 -9.76 -20.58 -14.72
C LEU A 299 -10.65 -21.50 -15.57
N THR A 300 -10.60 -22.80 -15.28
CA THR A 300 -11.50 -23.75 -15.92
C THR A 300 -12.94 -23.57 -15.43
N LYS A 301 -13.92 -23.99 -16.23
CA LYS A 301 -15.34 -23.94 -15.86
C LYS A 301 -15.62 -24.76 -14.59
N GLU A 302 -14.97 -25.89 -14.45
CA GLU A 302 -15.05 -26.77 -13.27
C GLU A 302 -14.54 -26.02 -12.04
N ARG A 303 -13.40 -25.33 -12.15
CA ARG A 303 -12.84 -24.54 -11.05
C ARG A 303 -13.77 -23.39 -10.64
N CYS A 304 -14.38 -22.72 -11.61
CA CYS A 304 -15.36 -21.67 -11.32
C CYS A 304 -16.61 -22.21 -10.59
N ALA A 305 -17.13 -23.36 -11.02
CA ALA A 305 -18.25 -24.03 -10.35
C ALA A 305 -17.89 -24.47 -8.92
N ASP A 306 -16.68 -25.00 -8.73
CA ASP A 306 -16.16 -25.38 -7.40
C ASP A 306 -16.04 -24.18 -6.47
N LEU A 307 -15.55 -23.04 -6.98
CA LEU A 307 -15.45 -21.79 -6.21
C LEU A 307 -16.83 -21.28 -5.81
N GLN A 308 -17.82 -21.32 -6.72
CA GLN A 308 -19.21 -20.93 -6.41
C GLN A 308 -19.83 -21.86 -5.36
N SER A 309 -19.70 -23.18 -5.53
CA SER A 309 -20.17 -24.17 -4.56
C SER A 309 -19.52 -23.98 -3.19
N THR A 310 -18.20 -23.77 -3.15
CA THR A 310 -17.45 -23.51 -1.92
C THR A 310 -17.93 -22.23 -1.25
N PHE A 311 -18.17 -21.16 -2.02
CA PHE A 311 -18.67 -19.89 -1.50
C PHE A 311 -20.02 -20.05 -0.81
N ILE A 312 -20.97 -20.73 -1.46
CA ILE A 312 -22.31 -20.97 -0.91
C ILE A 312 -22.23 -21.83 0.36
N ASN A 313 -21.53 -22.96 0.29
CA ASN A 313 -21.49 -23.94 1.37
C ASN A 313 -20.70 -23.45 2.60
N ARG A 314 -19.76 -22.51 2.43
CA ARG A 314 -18.86 -22.04 3.50
C ARG A 314 -18.95 -20.55 3.78
N ARG A 315 -20.02 -19.87 3.32
CA ARG A 315 -20.16 -18.41 3.34
C ARG A 315 -19.84 -17.75 4.69
N SER A 316 -20.26 -18.37 5.79
CA SER A 316 -20.06 -17.87 7.16
C SER A 316 -18.61 -17.82 7.61
N THR A 317 -17.73 -18.60 6.97
CA THR A 317 -16.29 -18.68 7.28
C THR A 317 -15.42 -17.85 6.32
N LEU A 318 -16.02 -17.39 5.22
CA LEU A 318 -15.33 -16.67 4.15
C LEU A 318 -15.36 -15.15 4.40
N PRO A 319 -14.38 -14.40 3.87
CA PRO A 319 -14.36 -12.96 4.04
C PRO A 319 -15.63 -12.29 3.50
N PRO A 320 -16.03 -11.12 4.04
CA PRO A 320 -17.19 -10.37 3.57
C PRO A 320 -17.10 -10.04 2.09
N MET A 321 -15.91 -9.62 1.63
CA MET A 321 -15.57 -9.49 0.23
C MET A 321 -14.77 -10.71 -0.20
N PHE A 322 -15.33 -11.55 -1.07
CA PHE A 322 -14.65 -12.73 -1.60
C PHE A 322 -14.21 -12.48 -3.04
N ILE A 323 -12.90 -12.48 -3.29
CA ILE A 323 -12.29 -12.29 -4.61
C ILE A 323 -11.41 -13.50 -4.92
N ALA A 324 -11.69 -14.20 -6.03
CA ALA A 324 -10.90 -15.32 -6.49
C ALA A 324 -10.22 -15.03 -7.84
N THR A 325 -8.97 -15.48 -7.99
CA THR A 325 -8.15 -15.30 -9.20
C THR A 325 -7.35 -16.57 -9.53
N PRO A 326 -6.81 -16.71 -10.75
CA PRO A 326 -5.88 -17.80 -11.09
C PRO A 326 -4.60 -17.84 -10.25
N PHE A 327 -4.27 -16.75 -9.55
CA PHE A 327 -3.00 -16.60 -8.81
C PHE A 327 -3.13 -16.94 -7.32
N ASP A 328 -4.28 -17.45 -6.89
CA ASP A 328 -4.58 -17.64 -5.46
C ASP A 328 -3.85 -18.82 -4.82
N GLY A 329 -3.27 -19.71 -5.65
CA GLY A 329 -2.66 -20.95 -5.19
C GLY A 329 -3.70 -21.87 -4.54
N SER A 330 -3.38 -22.40 -3.36
CA SER A 330 -4.27 -23.25 -2.57
C SER A 330 -5.22 -22.47 -1.64
N HIS A 331 -5.07 -21.15 -1.55
CA HIS A 331 -5.82 -20.31 -0.62
C HIS A 331 -7.15 -19.86 -1.21
N LEU A 332 -8.17 -19.73 -0.35
CA LEU A 332 -9.45 -19.13 -0.74
C LEU A 332 -9.41 -17.63 -0.48
N SER A 333 -9.60 -16.85 -1.53
CA SER A 333 -9.71 -15.38 -1.46
C SER A 333 -8.54 -14.68 -0.74
N PRO A 334 -7.27 -14.99 -1.09
CA PRO A 334 -6.11 -14.50 -0.34
C PRO A 334 -5.99 -12.97 -0.34
N TRP A 335 -6.44 -12.30 -1.40
CA TRP A 335 -6.38 -10.84 -1.56
C TRP A 335 -7.29 -10.08 -0.59
N THR A 336 -8.31 -10.74 -0.05
CA THR A 336 -9.29 -10.13 0.85
C THR A 336 -9.54 -10.94 2.13
N ARG A 337 -8.65 -11.90 2.43
CA ARG A 337 -8.77 -12.80 3.59
C ARG A 337 -8.91 -12.05 4.92
N HIS A 338 -8.15 -10.97 5.08
CA HIS A 338 -8.08 -10.21 6.33
C HIS A 338 -8.81 -8.86 6.26
N ALA A 339 -8.94 -8.29 5.07
CA ALA A 339 -9.50 -6.96 4.85
C ALA A 339 -10.12 -6.86 3.44
N PRO A 340 -11.25 -6.15 3.26
CA PRO A 340 -11.98 -5.39 4.28
C PRO A 340 -12.77 -6.28 5.25
N THR A 341 -12.88 -5.84 6.51
CA THR A 341 -13.85 -6.42 7.45
C THR A 341 -15.28 -6.02 7.06
N GLY A 342 -16.30 -6.67 7.64
CA GLY A 342 -17.69 -6.39 7.27
C GLY A 342 -18.08 -4.93 7.52
N GLN A 343 -17.61 -4.35 8.63
CA GLN A 343 -17.84 -2.95 8.97
C GLN A 343 -17.17 -2.00 7.97
N ILE A 344 -15.94 -2.31 7.57
CA ILE A 344 -15.21 -1.53 6.56
C ILE A 344 -15.90 -1.62 5.20
N LEU A 345 -16.38 -2.81 4.81
CA LEU A 345 -17.13 -2.98 3.57
C LEU A 345 -18.43 -2.17 3.57
N CYS A 346 -19.22 -2.23 4.65
CA CYS A 346 -20.42 -1.38 4.80
C CYS A 346 -20.08 0.11 4.67
N ARG A 347 -18.97 0.55 5.29
CA ARG A 347 -18.50 1.93 5.22
C ARG A 347 -18.08 2.31 3.79
N LEU A 348 -17.32 1.45 3.11
CA LEU A 348 -16.89 1.63 1.73
C LEU A 348 -18.09 1.79 0.80
N VAL A 349 -19.11 0.93 0.93
CA VAL A 349 -20.37 1.00 0.17
C VAL A 349 -21.11 2.31 0.42
N ALA A 350 -21.24 2.72 1.70
CA ALA A 350 -21.92 3.97 2.05
C ALA A 350 -21.22 5.20 1.45
N LEU A 351 -19.89 5.24 1.51
CA LEU A 351 -19.09 6.33 0.93
C LEU A 351 -19.14 6.32 -0.60
N ALA A 352 -19.12 5.14 -1.23
CA ALA A 352 -19.26 5.01 -2.68
C ALA A 352 -20.62 5.51 -3.16
N LYS A 353 -21.70 5.15 -2.45
CA LYS A 353 -23.06 5.61 -2.73
C LYS A 353 -23.18 7.13 -2.61
N ALA A 354 -22.64 7.72 -1.54
CA ALA A 354 -22.61 9.17 -1.37
C ALA A 354 -21.80 9.88 -2.48
N SER A 355 -20.65 9.31 -2.86
CA SER A 355 -19.81 9.85 -3.92
C SER A 355 -20.49 9.83 -5.29
N LEU A 356 -21.22 8.75 -5.63
CA LEU A 356 -22.03 8.67 -6.85
C LEU A 356 -23.10 9.76 -6.91
N GLN A 357 -23.84 9.96 -5.81
CA GLN A 357 -24.86 11.00 -5.75
C GLN A 357 -24.29 12.41 -5.95
N VAL A 358 -23.08 12.67 -5.41
CA VAL A 358 -22.39 13.94 -5.63
C VAL A 358 -21.95 14.08 -7.09
N LEU A 359 -21.34 13.04 -7.67
CA LEU A 359 -20.91 13.04 -9.07
C LEU A 359 -22.09 13.26 -10.03
N GLU A 360 -23.22 12.58 -9.81
CA GLU A 360 -24.44 12.75 -10.60
C GLU A 360 -24.94 14.20 -10.59
N LYS A 361 -24.98 14.84 -9.41
CA LYS A 361 -25.36 16.25 -9.29
C LYS A 361 -24.37 17.19 -9.98
N GLN A 362 -23.07 16.94 -9.82
CA GLN A 362 -22.02 17.75 -10.45
C GLN A 362 -22.04 17.64 -11.98
N MET A 363 -22.44 16.48 -12.53
CA MET A 363 -22.63 16.30 -13.97
C MET A 363 -23.76 17.17 -14.52
N SER A 364 -24.81 17.42 -13.74
CA SER A 364 -25.93 18.29 -14.14
C SER A 364 -25.60 19.78 -14.08
N CYS A 365 -24.70 20.20 -13.17
CA CYS A 365 -24.32 21.61 -12.96
C CYS A 365 -22.77 21.78 -12.85
N PRO A 366 -22.03 21.74 -13.97
CA PRO A 366 -20.56 21.62 -13.94
C PRO A 366 -19.79 22.92 -13.67
N VAL A 367 -20.41 24.10 -13.77
CA VAL A 367 -19.69 25.39 -13.84
C VAL A 367 -19.00 25.78 -12.52
N ASP A 368 -19.48 25.30 -11.37
CA ASP A 368 -18.92 25.59 -10.02
C ASP A 368 -18.61 24.32 -9.20
N ALA A 369 -18.51 23.17 -9.84
CA ALA A 369 -18.37 21.89 -9.13
C ALA A 369 -16.95 21.71 -8.56
N ASP A 370 -16.83 21.69 -7.23
CA ASP A 370 -15.60 21.25 -6.57
C ASP A 370 -15.41 19.73 -6.75
N VAL A 371 -14.58 19.38 -7.74
CA VAL A 371 -14.28 17.99 -8.14
C VAL A 371 -13.65 17.19 -7.00
N LYS A 372 -12.98 17.86 -6.06
CA LYS A 372 -12.26 17.25 -4.95
C LYS A 372 -13.19 16.86 -3.81
N LEU A 373 -14.45 17.31 -3.82
CA LEU A 373 -15.42 17.06 -2.75
C LEU A 373 -15.55 15.57 -2.42
N ILE A 374 -15.61 14.70 -3.43
CA ILE A 374 -15.72 13.24 -3.23
C ILE A 374 -14.41 12.59 -2.74
N PHE A 375 -13.31 13.35 -2.68
CA PHE A 375 -12.03 12.96 -2.09
C PHE A 375 -11.80 13.60 -0.71
N ARG A 376 -12.83 14.22 -0.10
CA ARG A 376 -12.76 14.68 1.29
C ARG A 376 -13.62 13.78 2.17
N ALA A 377 -12.98 13.04 3.07
CA ALA A 377 -13.68 12.15 3.99
C ALA A 377 -14.58 12.91 4.98
N PRO A 378 -15.82 12.46 5.22
CA PRO A 378 -16.62 12.97 6.32
C PRO A 378 -16.02 12.51 7.66
N LEU A 379 -15.68 13.47 8.52
CA LEU A 379 -14.97 13.22 9.78
C LEU A 379 -15.90 13.04 10.99
N ASP A 380 -17.15 13.47 10.90
CA ASP A 380 -18.13 13.44 12.00
C ASP A 380 -18.31 12.08 12.70
N PRO A 381 -18.17 10.93 12.01
CA PRO A 381 -18.32 9.63 12.67
C PRO A 381 -17.17 9.24 13.60
N TYR A 382 -16.04 9.94 13.60
CA TYR A 382 -14.85 9.56 14.38
C TYR A 382 -14.83 10.24 15.76
N ASP A 383 -14.38 9.49 16.76
CA ASP A 383 -14.38 9.92 18.17
C ASP A 383 -13.23 10.85 18.51
N VAL A 384 -12.07 10.66 17.86
CA VAL A 384 -10.86 11.47 18.07
C VAL A 384 -10.20 11.76 16.72
N LEU A 385 -9.68 12.98 16.57
CA LEU A 385 -8.82 13.37 15.45
C LEU A 385 -7.42 13.71 15.96
N ILE A 386 -6.42 12.98 15.48
CA ILE A 386 -5.01 13.29 15.72
C ILE A 386 -4.55 14.16 14.54
N HIS A 387 -4.22 15.43 14.81
CA HIS A 387 -3.74 16.37 13.81
C HIS A 387 -2.23 16.26 13.68
N LEU A 388 -1.74 16.06 12.46
CA LEU A 388 -0.33 15.91 12.14
C LEU A 388 0.26 17.23 11.60
N ASP A 389 1.55 17.43 11.82
CA ASP A 389 2.29 18.54 11.23
C ASP A 389 2.56 18.31 9.74
N GLU A 390 1.79 18.97 8.87
CA GLU A 390 1.95 18.91 7.41
C GLU A 390 3.41 19.15 6.97
N GLY A 391 4.16 20.01 7.65
CA GLY A 391 5.58 20.28 7.36
C GLY A 391 6.54 19.11 7.66
N ARG A 392 6.04 18.01 8.21
CA ARG A 392 6.80 16.80 8.56
C ARG A 392 6.25 15.53 7.89
N ILE A 393 5.21 15.67 7.07
CA ILE A 393 4.64 14.56 6.29
C ILE A 393 5.36 14.49 4.94
N PRO A 394 6.13 13.42 4.64
CA PRO A 394 6.89 13.31 3.40
C PRO A 394 6.04 13.39 2.13
N THR A 395 4.78 12.96 2.24
CA THR A 395 3.78 12.93 1.17
C THR A 395 2.83 14.13 1.18
N ALA A 396 3.05 15.17 2.00
CA ALA A 396 2.15 16.33 2.12
C ALA A 396 1.79 16.97 0.77
N HIS A 397 2.77 17.03 -0.14
CA HIS A 397 2.64 17.55 -1.51
C HIS A 397 1.67 16.77 -2.40
N GLN A 398 1.28 15.56 -1.99
CA GLN A 398 0.30 14.71 -2.66
C GLN A 398 -1.11 14.93 -2.11
N SER A 399 -1.30 15.68 -1.02
CA SER A 399 -2.60 15.87 -0.36
C SER A 399 -3.66 16.46 -1.31
N VAL A 400 -4.93 16.08 -1.12
CA VAL A 400 -6.06 16.57 -1.94
C VAL A 400 -6.13 18.10 -1.86
N ASP A 401 -5.90 18.62 -0.65
CA ASP A 401 -5.92 20.03 -0.30
C ASP A 401 -4.56 20.47 0.26
N CYS A 402 -3.49 20.13 -0.47
CA CYS A 402 -2.12 20.52 -0.08
C CYS A 402 -2.03 22.05 0.06
N SER A 403 -1.50 22.50 1.21
CA SER A 403 -1.33 23.93 1.51
C SER A 403 0.10 24.43 1.27
N LEU A 404 1.04 23.51 1.04
CA LEU A 404 2.46 23.81 0.98
C LEU A 404 2.91 24.25 -0.42
N ASN A 405 3.82 25.24 -0.47
CA ASN A 405 4.58 25.53 -1.68
C ASN A 405 5.75 24.56 -1.80
N VAL A 406 5.71 23.72 -2.83
CA VAL A 406 6.74 22.71 -3.05
C VAL A 406 7.33 22.92 -4.44
N SER A 407 8.63 22.73 -4.60
CA SER A 407 9.31 22.79 -5.89
C SER A 407 10.20 21.58 -6.10
N VAL A 408 10.31 21.12 -7.35
CA VAL A 408 11.24 20.06 -7.72
C VAL A 408 12.53 20.69 -8.23
N LYS A 409 13.65 20.29 -7.64
CA LYS A 409 15.00 20.67 -8.08
C LYS A 409 15.67 19.50 -8.81
N PRO A 410 16.51 19.79 -9.83
CA PRO A 410 17.28 18.75 -10.50
C PRO A 410 18.29 18.12 -9.53
N VAL A 411 18.59 16.85 -9.76
CA VAL A 411 19.61 16.11 -9.02
C VAL A 411 20.88 16.13 -9.85
N HIS A 412 21.91 16.86 -9.40
CA HIS A 412 23.20 16.93 -10.11
C HIS A 412 24.10 15.71 -9.84
N LYS A 413 23.92 15.03 -8.69
CA LYS A 413 24.66 13.84 -8.27
C LYS A 413 23.67 12.79 -7.77
N LEU A 414 23.79 11.56 -8.26
CA LEU A 414 22.94 10.44 -7.81
C LEU A 414 23.30 10.06 -6.37
N LEU A 415 22.54 10.59 -5.42
CA LEU A 415 22.63 10.29 -4.00
C LEU A 415 21.42 9.48 -3.56
N PHE A 416 21.63 8.54 -2.64
CA PHE A 416 20.53 7.76 -2.06
C PHE A 416 19.63 8.69 -1.23
N PRO A 417 18.32 8.75 -1.50
CA PRO A 417 17.39 9.42 -0.61
C PRO A 417 17.18 8.59 0.66
N VAL A 418 16.41 9.12 1.61
CA VAL A 418 15.84 8.29 2.65
C VAL A 418 14.80 7.35 2.03
N VAL A 419 15.09 6.05 2.04
CA VAL A 419 14.29 5.02 1.37
C VAL A 419 13.30 4.40 2.36
N GLY A 420 12.01 4.33 2.00
CA GLY A 420 11.00 3.58 2.75
C GLY A 420 10.73 4.06 4.18
N MET A 421 11.04 5.32 4.50
CA MET A 421 10.74 5.92 5.80
C MET A 421 9.47 6.76 5.74
N ASP A 422 8.33 6.09 5.57
CA ASP A 422 7.04 6.73 5.77
C ASP A 422 6.74 6.84 7.27
N VAL A 423 7.01 8.03 7.82
CA VAL A 423 6.83 8.32 9.25
C VAL A 423 5.37 8.27 9.68
N VAL A 424 4.41 8.58 8.80
CA VAL A 424 2.98 8.55 9.14
C VAL A 424 2.51 7.10 9.20
N SER A 425 2.85 6.29 8.20
CA SER A 425 2.53 4.86 8.21
C SER A 425 3.14 4.14 9.42
N ARG A 426 4.40 4.46 9.78
CA ARG A 426 5.06 3.92 10.98
C ARG A 426 4.36 4.34 12.27
N TYR A 427 4.01 5.62 12.39
CA TYR A 427 3.27 6.12 13.56
C TYR A 427 1.91 5.42 13.71
N VAL A 428 1.13 5.30 12.63
CA VAL A 428 -0.15 4.59 12.65
C VAL A 428 0.02 3.11 12.96
N GLN A 429 1.09 2.47 12.47
CA GLN A 429 1.41 1.10 12.83
C GLN A 429 1.70 0.95 14.34
N THR A 430 2.51 1.84 14.92
CA THR A 430 2.77 1.85 16.37
C THR A 430 1.49 2.06 17.18
N LEU A 431 0.59 2.95 16.75
CA LEU A 431 -0.73 3.12 17.36
C LEU A 431 -1.57 1.84 17.31
N ARG A 432 -1.57 1.14 16.16
CA ARG A 432 -2.31 -0.12 16.00
C ARG A 432 -1.71 -1.23 16.87
N GLU A 433 -0.39 -1.36 16.92
CA GLU A 433 0.28 -2.36 17.76
C GLU A 433 -0.01 -2.14 19.25
N ALA A 434 -0.05 -0.89 19.70
CA ALA A 434 -0.28 -0.55 21.11
C ALA A 434 -1.78 -0.53 21.51
N TYR A 435 -2.68 -0.06 20.63
CA TYR A 435 -4.07 0.27 21.01
C TYR A 435 -5.15 -0.35 20.10
N ASN A 436 -4.82 -1.33 19.25
CA ASN A 436 -5.86 -2.02 18.46
C ASN A 436 -6.90 -2.72 19.35
N GLU A 437 -6.66 -3.02 20.62
CA GLU A 437 -7.74 -3.51 21.49
C GLU A 437 -8.83 -2.44 21.73
N PHE A 438 -8.43 -1.17 21.81
CA PHE A 438 -9.29 -0.04 22.19
C PHE A 438 -9.92 0.67 20.99
N ALA A 439 -9.18 0.80 19.89
CA ALA A 439 -9.56 1.68 18.80
C ALA A 439 -9.20 1.15 17.41
N LEU A 440 -9.82 1.76 16.40
CA LEU A 440 -9.46 1.64 14.99
C LEU A 440 -8.86 2.97 14.52
N PHE A 441 -7.81 2.89 13.70
CA PHE A 441 -7.06 4.05 13.19
C PHE A 441 -7.17 4.14 11.67
N PHE A 442 -7.59 5.31 11.18
CA PHE A 442 -7.92 5.61 9.79
C PHE A 442 -7.14 6.84 9.33
N TYR A 443 -6.54 6.78 8.14
CA TYR A 443 -5.77 7.91 7.61
C TYR A 443 -5.69 7.83 6.08
N ASP A 444 -5.37 8.96 5.45
CA ASP A 444 -5.03 9.04 4.03
C ASP A 444 -3.51 8.98 3.88
N HIS A 445 -3.03 7.92 3.23
CA HIS A 445 -1.60 7.67 3.00
C HIS A 445 -0.97 8.74 2.08
N TYR A 446 -1.75 9.35 1.21
CA TYR A 446 -1.24 10.26 0.19
C TYR A 446 -1.31 11.73 0.62
N GLY A 447 -0.72 12.04 1.78
CA GLY A 447 -0.55 13.40 2.28
C GLY A 447 -1.63 13.86 3.27
N GLY A 448 -2.49 12.95 3.74
CA GLY A 448 -3.44 13.24 4.80
C GLY A 448 -2.74 13.71 6.07
N ASN A 449 -3.17 14.85 6.61
CA ASN A 449 -2.62 15.44 7.83
C ASN A 449 -3.42 15.08 9.09
N ARG A 450 -4.27 14.05 9.03
CA ARG A 450 -5.10 13.61 10.15
C ARG A 450 -5.11 12.09 10.23
N VAL A 451 -5.02 11.58 11.45
CA VAL A 451 -5.40 10.20 11.78
C VAL A 451 -6.71 10.25 12.55
N ALA A 452 -7.76 9.71 11.96
CA ALA A 452 -9.07 9.61 12.59
C ALA A 452 -9.18 8.31 13.38
N VAL A 453 -9.74 8.38 14.58
CA VAL A 453 -9.80 7.27 15.53
C VAL A 453 -11.26 6.98 15.86
N LEU A 454 -11.61 5.70 15.86
CA LEU A 454 -12.93 5.22 16.29
C LEU A 454 -12.76 4.23 17.44
N TRP A 455 -13.43 4.48 18.55
CA TRP A 455 -13.42 3.59 19.70
C TRP A 455 -14.16 2.30 19.41
N LYS A 456 -13.62 1.17 19.88
CA LYS A 456 -14.29 -0.13 19.82
C LYS A 456 -15.26 -0.22 21.01
N PRO A 457 -16.59 -0.27 20.81
CA PRO A 457 -17.55 -0.24 21.93
C PRO A 457 -17.33 -1.35 22.97
N LYS A 458 -16.86 -2.52 22.52
CA LYS A 458 -16.54 -3.65 23.42
C LYS A 458 -15.38 -3.34 24.38
N ALA A 459 -14.45 -2.47 24.00
CA ALA A 459 -13.31 -2.12 24.85
C ALA A 459 -13.75 -1.31 26.08
N PHE A 460 -14.88 -0.61 25.98
CA PHE A 460 -15.46 0.26 27.00
C PHE A 460 -16.41 -0.47 27.97
N GLN A 461 -16.61 -1.78 27.81
CA GLN A 461 -17.38 -2.55 28.79
C GLN A 461 -16.52 -2.80 30.04
N PRO A 462 -17.00 -2.52 31.27
CA PRO A 462 -16.24 -2.78 32.50
C PRO A 462 -15.90 -4.27 32.65
N GLN A 463 -14.63 -4.57 32.94
CA GLN A 463 -14.13 -5.94 33.06
C GLN A 463 -13.62 -6.25 34.47
N PRO A 464 -13.70 -7.50 34.94
CA PRO A 464 -13.05 -7.88 36.20
C PRO A 464 -11.54 -7.67 36.11
N PHE A 465 -10.92 -7.28 37.23
CA PHE A 465 -9.48 -7.06 37.27
C PHE A 465 -8.70 -8.35 36.93
N LYS A 466 -7.85 -8.25 35.90
CA LYS A 466 -6.86 -9.27 35.53
C LYS A 466 -5.59 -8.54 35.11
N VAL A 467 -4.44 -9.00 35.60
CA VAL A 467 -3.13 -8.38 35.30
C VAL A 467 -2.89 -8.32 33.78
N SER A 468 -3.25 -9.37 33.05
CA SER A 468 -3.11 -9.44 31.59
C SER A 468 -3.98 -8.43 30.83
N ALA A 469 -5.00 -7.86 31.45
CA ALA A 469 -5.92 -6.88 30.85
C ALA A 469 -5.70 -5.46 31.40
N ALA A 470 -4.72 -5.25 32.28
CA ALA A 470 -4.53 -3.96 32.94
C ALA A 470 -3.89 -2.88 32.04
N ALA A 471 -3.18 -3.28 30.97
CA ALA A 471 -2.53 -2.35 30.06
C ALA A 471 -3.55 -1.41 29.39
N GLY A 472 -3.31 -0.10 29.44
CA GLY A 472 -4.22 0.92 28.88
C GLY A 472 -5.54 1.09 29.65
N ARG A 473 -5.68 0.48 30.84
CA ARG A 473 -6.89 0.52 31.67
C ARG A 473 -6.63 1.10 33.05
N MET A 474 -7.70 1.55 33.70
CA MET A 474 -7.74 1.98 35.09
C MET A 474 -8.91 1.32 35.83
N LEU A 475 -8.89 1.35 37.16
CA LEU A 475 -10.01 0.89 37.98
C LEU A 475 -11.08 1.99 38.06
N ASN A 476 -12.34 1.61 37.83
CA ASN A 476 -13.49 2.46 38.16
C ASN A 476 -13.84 2.36 39.65
N GLY A 477 -14.87 3.10 40.09
CA GLY A 477 -15.33 3.11 41.49
C GLY A 477 -15.78 1.74 42.02
N ASP A 478 -16.15 0.81 41.14
CA ASP A 478 -16.55 -0.56 41.48
C ASP A 478 -15.40 -1.57 41.44
N GLY A 479 -14.15 -1.12 41.25
CA GLY A 479 -12.98 -2.00 41.13
C GLY A 479 -12.92 -2.80 39.82
N LYS A 480 -13.63 -2.38 38.78
CA LYS A 480 -13.58 -2.97 37.43
C LYS A 480 -12.64 -2.18 36.53
N LEU A 481 -11.98 -2.88 35.61
CA LEU A 481 -11.10 -2.28 34.61
C LEU A 481 -11.91 -1.62 33.48
N ILE A 482 -11.64 -0.35 33.23
CA ILE A 482 -12.15 0.45 32.11
C ILE A 482 -10.97 1.12 31.39
N PRO A 483 -11.08 1.47 30.09
CA PRO A 483 -10.02 2.20 29.39
C PRO A 483 -9.65 3.51 30.11
N ASN A 484 -8.37 3.78 30.29
CA ASN A 484 -7.90 5.08 30.78
C ASN A 484 -7.77 6.04 29.59
N VAL A 485 -8.89 6.66 29.20
CA VAL A 485 -8.96 7.43 27.95
C VAL A 485 -7.98 8.61 27.96
N GLU A 486 -7.88 9.34 29.07
CA GLU A 486 -6.96 10.48 29.17
C GLU A 486 -5.51 10.05 28.91
N ALA A 487 -5.06 8.98 29.58
CA ALA A 487 -3.71 8.45 29.35
C ALA A 487 -3.51 7.95 27.91
N ILE A 488 -4.51 7.29 27.32
CA ILE A 488 -4.43 6.83 25.92
C ILE A 488 -4.31 8.03 24.96
N LEU A 489 -5.05 9.11 25.18
CA LEU A 489 -4.97 10.32 24.35
C LEU A 489 -3.61 11.01 24.49
N ASP A 490 -3.05 11.07 25.70
CA ASP A 490 -1.70 11.57 25.95
C ASP A 490 -0.66 10.69 25.25
N ASP A 491 -0.81 9.37 25.32
CA ASP A 491 0.07 8.41 24.65
C ASP A 491 0.07 8.60 23.12
N PHE A 492 -1.08 8.92 22.51
CA PHE A 492 -1.14 9.26 21.08
C PHE A 492 -0.22 10.45 20.77
N GLY A 493 -0.27 11.51 21.60
CA GLY A 493 0.64 12.65 21.48
C GLY A 493 2.11 12.30 21.70
N MET A 494 2.41 11.48 22.71
CA MET A 494 3.78 11.09 23.07
C MET A 494 4.43 10.19 22.01
N LEU A 495 3.73 9.17 21.52
CA LEU A 495 4.21 8.28 20.46
C LEU A 495 4.47 9.03 19.16
N GLY A 496 3.66 10.05 18.89
CA GLY A 496 3.78 10.91 17.73
C GLY A 496 4.67 12.14 17.96
N LYS A 497 5.47 12.20 19.03
CA LYS A 497 6.24 13.40 19.39
C LYS A 497 7.06 13.91 18.21
N GLY A 498 6.85 15.18 17.90
CA GLY A 498 7.44 15.84 16.75
C GLY A 498 6.62 15.70 15.47
N LEU A 499 5.81 14.66 15.25
CA LEU A 499 4.89 14.57 14.10
C LEU A 499 3.48 15.10 14.43
N VAL A 500 2.98 14.85 15.64
CA VAL A 500 1.63 15.23 16.07
C VAL A 500 1.62 16.69 16.55
N LYS A 501 0.66 17.47 16.05
CA LYS A 501 0.37 18.84 16.48
C LYS A 501 -0.58 18.88 17.67
N SER A 502 -1.67 18.11 17.59
CA SER A 502 -2.69 18.06 18.64
C SER A 502 -3.53 16.79 18.52
N VAL A 503 -4.18 16.43 19.62
CA VAL A 503 -5.16 15.34 19.69
C VAL A 503 -6.49 15.97 20.12
N GLU A 504 -7.51 15.86 19.27
CA GLU A 504 -8.84 16.45 19.47
C GLU A 504 -9.85 15.34 19.75
N ALA A 505 -10.36 15.26 20.98
CA ALA A 505 -11.51 14.42 21.30
C ALA A 505 -12.81 15.11 20.84
N ARG A 506 -13.57 14.47 19.96
CA ARG A 506 -14.80 15.02 19.35
C ARG A 506 -16.08 14.52 19.99
N THR A 507 -16.06 13.34 20.58
CA THR A 507 -17.20 12.78 21.33
C THR A 507 -16.82 12.66 22.80
N SER A 508 -17.80 12.77 23.70
CA SER A 508 -17.67 12.43 25.13
C SER A 508 -18.38 11.11 25.45
N LYS A 509 -18.78 10.33 24.43
CA LYS A 509 -19.51 9.05 24.55
C LYS A 509 -18.77 7.97 25.34
N TRP A 510 -17.52 8.23 25.71
CA TRP A 510 -16.60 7.37 26.45
C TRP A 510 -16.46 7.76 27.93
N GLN A 511 -17.12 8.82 28.42
CA GLN A 511 -17.25 9.07 29.85
C GLN A 511 -18.14 7.98 30.45
N ILE A 512 -17.52 6.98 31.09
CA ILE A 512 -18.17 5.90 31.84
C ILE A 512 -18.21 6.26 33.31
#